data_AF-A0A920SM64-F1
#
_entry.id   AF-A0A920SM64-F1
#
_cell.length_a   1.000
_cell.length_b   1.000
_cell.length_c   1.000
_cell.angle_alpha   90.00
_cell.angle_beta   90.00
_cell.angle_gamma   90.00
#
_symmetry.space_group_name_H-M   'P 1'
#
loop_
_entity.id
_entity.type
_entity.pdbx_description
1 polymer ?
#
loop_
_entity_poly.entity_id
_entity_poly.type
_entity_poly.pdbx_seq_one_letter_code
_entity_poly.pdbx_strand_id
1 'polypeptide(L)'
;MASPSLRDALAPLGSSAPDLLLELISGKSEIPLRGLVSGALDLDKMEYLRRDAHFSGVPYGEVDVSRLLQGLALLRDPESGEYEVGVHEKAVAALESLLFAKYQMFRNVYWHHAVRAATVLYKRIVEEAVDSGLLVAHELVGPTDEELLHEISRRAHEADGEAAERIGTRWLPALRQRRLPKRALELNAADLTGRQVEDWVASSSPHKRAIEDDLALDLDLEPGEVVIDFPSKKAMFQLNVLVERRDGQIQRLGLGGLPGLLDLPRLADNLYMTARVLRVFTFEQRTVMADDIIARITRPNSTA
;
A
#
# COMPACT_ATOMS: atom_id res chain seq x y z
N MET A 1 -26.88 -4.97 -0.75
CA MET A 1 -26.01 -4.36 -1.78
C MET A 1 -26.62 -3.07 -2.30
N ALA A 2 -25.87 -1.96 -2.27
CA ALA A 2 -26.34 -0.63 -2.66
C ALA A 2 -26.49 -0.44 -4.19
N SER A 3 -25.75 -1.21 -5.00
CA SER A 3 -25.86 -1.18 -6.47
C SER A 3 -26.90 -2.20 -6.98
N PRO A 4 -27.96 -1.75 -7.68
CA PRO A 4 -28.93 -2.64 -8.32
C PRO A 4 -28.30 -3.52 -9.40
N SER A 5 -27.39 -2.98 -10.22
CA SER A 5 -26.76 -3.75 -11.30
C SER A 5 -25.90 -4.90 -10.78
N LEU A 6 -25.16 -4.69 -9.69
CA LEU A 6 -24.41 -5.77 -9.04
C LEU A 6 -25.34 -6.83 -8.43
N ARG A 7 -26.45 -6.41 -7.84
CA ARG A 7 -27.45 -7.34 -7.30
C ARG A 7 -28.02 -8.23 -8.40
N ASP A 8 -28.40 -7.63 -9.52
CA ASP A 8 -28.96 -8.35 -10.67
C ASP A 8 -27.93 -9.30 -11.30
N ALA A 9 -26.67 -8.87 -11.40
CA ALA A 9 -25.58 -9.70 -11.90
C ALA A 9 -25.26 -10.91 -11.01
N LEU A 10 -25.43 -10.77 -9.69
CA LEU A 10 -25.17 -11.85 -8.72
C LEU A 10 -26.40 -12.73 -8.46
N ALA A 11 -27.61 -12.28 -8.79
CA ALA A 11 -28.84 -13.03 -8.57
C ALA A 11 -28.82 -14.48 -9.15
N PRO A 12 -28.23 -14.74 -10.33
CA PRO A 12 -28.14 -16.11 -10.87
C PRO A 12 -27.27 -17.06 -10.05
N LEU A 13 -26.40 -16.55 -9.18
CA LEU A 13 -25.48 -17.37 -8.36
C LEU A 13 -26.12 -17.89 -7.06
N GLY A 14 -27.37 -17.49 -6.79
CA GLY A 14 -28.10 -17.87 -5.59
C GLY A 14 -28.10 -16.79 -4.50
N SER A 15 -29.03 -16.89 -3.56
CA SER A 15 -29.30 -15.85 -2.55
C SER A 15 -28.17 -15.65 -1.54
N SER A 16 -27.34 -16.67 -1.28
CA SER A 16 -26.19 -16.60 -0.38
C SER A 16 -24.89 -16.15 -1.04
N ALA A 17 -24.83 -16.09 -2.37
CA ALA A 17 -23.60 -15.76 -3.09
C ALA A 17 -23.01 -14.38 -2.74
N PRO A 18 -23.80 -13.30 -2.58
CA PRO A 18 -23.25 -12.00 -2.18
C PRO A 18 -22.52 -12.02 -0.84
N ASP A 19 -23.06 -12.73 0.16
CA ASP A 19 -22.46 -12.80 1.49
C ASP A 19 -21.17 -13.63 1.46
N LEU A 20 -21.18 -14.77 0.76
CA LEU A 20 -19.98 -15.59 0.55
C LEU A 20 -18.86 -14.85 -0.20
N LEU A 21 -19.22 -14.08 -1.24
CA LEU A 21 -18.27 -13.26 -1.98
C LEU A 21 -17.71 -12.12 -1.11
N LEU A 22 -18.55 -11.51 -0.27
CA LEU A 22 -18.11 -10.49 0.67
C LEU A 22 -17.13 -11.09 1.69
N GLU A 23 -17.41 -12.27 2.23
CA GLU A 23 -16.48 -12.98 3.11
C GLU A 23 -15.16 -13.30 2.42
N LEU A 24 -15.19 -13.74 1.15
CA LEU A 24 -13.99 -14.03 0.36
C LEU A 24 -13.14 -12.76 0.15
N ILE A 25 -13.74 -11.68 -0.35
CA ILE A 25 -13.04 -10.43 -0.69
C ILE A 25 -12.58 -9.69 0.58
N SER A 26 -13.32 -9.81 1.68
CA SER A 26 -12.91 -9.24 2.98
C SER A 26 -11.90 -10.09 3.74
N GLY A 27 -11.50 -11.25 3.21
CA GLY A 27 -10.54 -12.17 3.84
C GLY A 27 -11.08 -12.87 5.09
N LYS A 28 -12.39 -12.92 5.26
CA LYS A 28 -13.08 -13.55 6.40
C LYS A 28 -13.63 -14.94 6.09
N SER A 29 -13.60 -15.35 4.83
CA SER A 29 -14.12 -16.65 4.40
C SER A 29 -13.30 -17.81 4.97
N GLU A 30 -13.99 -18.91 5.26
CA GLU A 30 -13.39 -20.19 5.64
C GLU A 30 -13.09 -21.09 4.42
N ILE A 31 -13.43 -20.63 3.20
CA ILE A 31 -13.19 -21.41 1.99
C ILE A 31 -11.67 -21.59 1.80
N PRO A 32 -11.16 -22.81 1.59
CA PRO A 32 -9.72 -23.10 1.44
C PRO A 32 -9.00 -22.28 0.36
N LEU A 33 -9.75 -21.84 -0.66
CA LEU A 33 -9.27 -21.06 -1.79
C LEU A 33 -9.17 -19.54 -1.52
N ARG A 34 -9.58 -19.06 -0.34
CA ARG A 34 -9.53 -17.63 0.02
C ARG A 34 -8.18 -16.96 -0.25
N GLY A 35 -7.08 -17.70 -0.05
CA GLY A 35 -5.72 -17.21 -0.23
C GLY A 35 -5.37 -16.84 -1.69
N LEU A 36 -6.16 -17.29 -2.66
CA LEU A 36 -6.06 -16.89 -4.07
C LEU A 36 -6.67 -15.51 -4.36
N VAL A 37 -7.59 -15.05 -3.50
CA VAL A 37 -8.23 -13.73 -3.59
C VAL A 37 -7.56 -12.74 -2.63
N SER A 38 -7.24 -13.19 -1.42
CA SER A 38 -6.60 -12.37 -0.40
C SER A 38 -5.59 -13.23 0.37
N GLY A 39 -4.34 -13.16 -0.08
CA GLY A 39 -3.24 -13.93 0.51
C GLY A 39 -1.88 -13.62 -0.11
N ALA A 40 -0.88 -14.42 0.27
CA ALA A 40 0.47 -14.34 -0.28
C ALA A 40 0.56 -14.82 -1.73
N LEU A 41 -0.31 -15.77 -2.11
CA LEU A 41 -0.50 -16.35 -3.44
C LEU A 41 -1.68 -15.73 -4.22
N ASP A 42 -2.05 -14.50 -3.85
CA ASP A 42 -3.15 -13.77 -4.46
C ASP A 42 -2.90 -13.50 -5.96
N LEU A 43 -3.89 -13.88 -6.77
CA LEU A 43 -3.87 -13.77 -8.23
C LEU A 43 -3.90 -12.31 -8.70
N ASP A 44 -4.53 -11.40 -7.96
CA ASP A 44 -4.51 -9.96 -8.25
C ASP A 44 -3.07 -9.44 -8.26
N LYS A 45 -2.27 -9.83 -7.25
CA LYS A 45 -0.85 -9.45 -7.15
C LYS A 45 -0.04 -9.96 -8.33
N MET A 46 -0.32 -11.17 -8.80
CA MET A 46 0.40 -11.75 -9.93
C MET A 46 0.06 -11.05 -11.24
N GLU A 47 -1.20 -10.62 -11.40
CA GLU A 47 -1.65 -9.90 -12.59
C GLU A 47 -1.12 -8.47 -12.62
N TYR A 48 -1.34 -7.69 -11.55
CA TYR A 48 -0.96 -6.28 -11.58
C TYR A 48 0.55 -6.09 -11.63
N LEU A 49 1.36 -6.97 -11.02
CA LEU A 49 2.82 -6.83 -11.07
C LEU A 49 3.34 -6.89 -12.52
N ARG A 50 2.81 -7.84 -13.30
CA ARG A 50 3.18 -8.00 -14.71
C ARG A 50 2.62 -6.86 -15.56
N ARG A 51 1.35 -6.50 -15.34
CA ARG A 51 0.70 -5.39 -16.06
C ARG A 51 1.44 -4.07 -15.80
N ASP A 52 1.65 -3.73 -14.54
CA ASP A 52 2.28 -2.47 -14.16
C ASP A 52 3.73 -2.41 -14.65
N ALA A 53 4.47 -3.53 -14.62
CA ALA A 53 5.81 -3.59 -15.19
C ALA A 53 5.81 -3.31 -16.70
N HIS A 54 4.89 -3.95 -17.42
CA HIS A 54 4.72 -3.76 -18.86
C HIS A 54 4.34 -2.32 -19.22
N PHE A 55 3.29 -1.76 -18.61
CA PHE A 55 2.81 -0.42 -18.91
C PHE A 55 3.75 0.69 -18.38
N SER A 56 4.55 0.41 -17.36
CA SER A 56 5.59 1.35 -16.89
C SER A 56 6.92 1.20 -17.64
N GLY A 57 7.06 0.20 -18.52
CA GLY A 57 8.27 -0.06 -19.28
C GLY A 57 9.48 -0.45 -18.43
N VAL A 58 9.26 -1.07 -17.27
CA VAL A 58 10.35 -1.51 -16.37
C VAL A 58 10.61 -3.01 -16.53
N PRO A 59 11.87 -3.47 -16.44
CA PRO A 59 12.22 -4.88 -16.59
C PRO A 59 11.95 -5.71 -15.32
N TYR A 60 11.48 -5.05 -14.27
CA TYR A 60 11.27 -5.64 -12.96
C TYR A 60 9.78 -5.99 -12.82
N GLY A 61 9.42 -7.27 -12.71
CA GLY A 61 8.01 -7.68 -12.72
C GLY A 61 7.73 -8.98 -13.49
N GLU A 62 8.71 -9.50 -14.20
CA GLU A 62 8.62 -10.84 -14.79
C GLU A 62 8.62 -11.90 -13.68
N VAL A 63 7.52 -12.63 -13.59
CA VAL A 63 7.30 -13.73 -12.64
C VAL A 63 6.89 -14.95 -13.45
N ASP A 64 7.45 -16.11 -13.12
CA ASP A 64 7.01 -17.40 -13.69
C ASP A 64 5.68 -17.84 -13.05
N VAL A 65 4.62 -17.13 -13.45
CA VAL A 65 3.24 -17.36 -13.00
C VAL A 65 2.81 -18.78 -13.37
N SER A 66 3.17 -19.26 -14.56
CA SER A 66 2.83 -20.61 -15.02
C SER A 66 3.37 -21.69 -14.08
N ARG A 67 4.64 -21.58 -13.66
CA ARG A 67 5.23 -22.53 -12.71
C ARG A 67 4.63 -22.42 -11.32
N LEU A 68 4.28 -21.22 -10.87
CA LEU A 68 3.60 -21.06 -9.58
C LEU A 68 2.21 -21.72 -9.61
N LEU A 69 1.42 -21.48 -10.66
CA LEU A 69 0.09 -22.07 -10.84
C LEU A 69 0.13 -23.61 -10.92
N GLN A 70 1.11 -24.18 -11.64
CA GLN A 70 1.33 -25.64 -11.69
C GLN A 70 1.80 -26.23 -10.35
N GLY A 71 2.27 -25.38 -9.44
CA GLY A 71 2.70 -25.75 -8.12
C GLY A 71 1.63 -25.64 -7.05
N LEU A 72 0.50 -24.99 -7.33
CA LEU A 72 -0.58 -24.80 -6.36
C LEU A 72 -1.21 -26.13 -5.95
N ALA A 73 -1.48 -26.27 -4.66
CA ALA A 73 -2.14 -27.42 -4.09
C ALA A 73 -3.08 -27.00 -2.95
N LEU A 74 -4.13 -27.78 -2.70
CA LEU A 74 -4.88 -27.69 -1.45
C LEU A 74 -4.19 -28.57 -0.42
N LEU A 75 -3.60 -27.94 0.60
CA LEU A 75 -2.82 -28.61 1.63
C LEU A 75 -3.56 -28.49 2.95
N ARG A 76 -3.52 -29.57 3.75
CA ARG A 76 -4.05 -29.56 5.11
C ARG A 76 -2.99 -28.99 6.04
N ASP A 77 -3.29 -27.87 6.69
CA ASP A 77 -2.43 -27.27 7.68
C ASP A 77 -2.25 -28.22 8.87
N PRO A 78 -1.02 -28.64 9.22
CA PRO A 78 -0.78 -29.51 10.36
C PRO A 78 -1.14 -28.88 11.71
N GLU A 79 -1.17 -27.54 11.80
CA GLU A 79 -1.47 -26.84 13.05
C GLU A 79 -2.98 -26.64 13.25
N SER A 80 -3.65 -26.03 12.27
CA SER A 80 -5.10 -25.76 12.37
C SER A 80 -5.96 -26.96 11.98
N GLY A 81 -5.45 -27.90 11.17
CA GLY A 81 -6.21 -29.01 10.63
C GLY A 81 -7.12 -28.65 9.43
N GLU A 82 -7.14 -27.38 9.04
CA GLU A 82 -7.93 -26.85 7.92
C GLU A 82 -7.21 -26.98 6.59
N TYR A 83 -7.97 -26.98 5.49
CA TYR A 83 -7.40 -26.92 4.15
C TYR A 83 -7.13 -25.48 3.74
N GLU A 84 -5.96 -25.23 3.18
CA GLU A 84 -5.59 -23.94 2.60
C GLU A 84 -4.85 -24.13 1.28
N VAL A 85 -4.89 -23.10 0.43
CA VAL A 85 -4.01 -23.06 -0.74
C VAL A 85 -2.54 -22.94 -0.32
N GLY A 86 -1.73 -23.86 -0.81
CA GLY A 86 -0.28 -23.90 -0.64
C GLY A 86 0.43 -24.22 -1.95
N VAL A 87 1.71 -24.55 -1.85
CA VAL A 87 2.56 -24.90 -3.00
C VAL A 87 3.37 -26.15 -2.76
N HIS A 88 3.60 -26.93 -3.81
CA HIS A 88 4.63 -27.95 -3.80
C HIS A 88 6.04 -27.32 -3.80
N GLU A 89 7.01 -27.98 -3.17
CA GLU A 89 8.40 -27.53 -3.07
C GLU A 89 9.04 -27.18 -4.42
N LYS A 90 8.64 -27.88 -5.50
CA LYS A 90 9.10 -27.62 -6.88
C LYS A 90 8.78 -26.20 -7.42
N ALA A 91 7.83 -25.51 -6.79
CA ALA A 91 7.39 -24.17 -7.14
C ALA A 91 7.91 -23.08 -6.20
N VAL A 92 8.71 -23.42 -5.18
CA VAL A 92 9.31 -22.43 -4.26
C VAL A 92 10.17 -21.43 -5.02
N ALA A 93 10.94 -21.85 -6.03
CA ALA A 93 11.72 -20.93 -6.86
C ALA A 93 10.84 -19.88 -7.59
N ALA A 94 9.60 -20.22 -7.94
CA ALA A 94 8.66 -19.25 -8.52
C ALA A 94 8.14 -18.27 -7.46
N LEU A 95 7.96 -18.73 -6.21
CA LEU A 95 7.63 -17.87 -5.07
C LEU A 95 8.76 -16.88 -4.73
N GLU A 96 10.01 -17.33 -4.82
CA GLU A 96 11.21 -16.47 -4.70
C GLU A 96 11.22 -15.38 -5.76
N SER A 97 11.04 -15.77 -7.03
CA SER A 97 10.93 -14.83 -8.15
C SER A 97 9.83 -13.80 -7.93
N LEU A 98 8.65 -14.24 -7.46
CA LEU A 98 7.55 -13.35 -7.11
C LEU A 98 7.93 -12.35 -5.98
N LEU A 99 8.64 -12.81 -4.94
CA LEU A 99 9.10 -11.93 -3.87
C LEU A 99 10.08 -10.85 -4.39
N PHE A 100 11.03 -11.23 -5.23
CA PHE A 100 11.97 -10.28 -5.84
C PHE A 100 11.28 -9.29 -6.77
N ALA A 101 10.35 -9.76 -7.61
CA ALA A 101 9.54 -8.90 -8.48
C ALA A 101 8.74 -7.89 -7.67
N LYS A 102 8.08 -8.32 -6.58
CA LYS A 102 7.40 -7.43 -5.62
C LYS A 102 8.36 -6.39 -5.08
N TYR A 103 9.52 -6.80 -4.56
CA TYR A 103 10.52 -5.87 -4.04
C TYR A 103 10.91 -4.80 -5.04
N GLN A 104 11.26 -5.21 -6.27
CA GLN A 104 11.71 -4.28 -7.29
C GLN A 104 10.58 -3.34 -7.74
N MET A 105 9.35 -3.83 -7.89
CA MET A 105 8.19 -2.99 -8.23
C MET A 105 7.86 -1.98 -7.14
N PHE A 106 7.90 -2.40 -5.87
CA PHE A 106 7.71 -1.49 -4.74
C PHE A 106 8.78 -0.42 -4.68
N ARG A 107 10.05 -0.80 -4.83
CA ARG A 107 11.17 0.14 -4.75
C ARG A 107 11.18 1.13 -5.92
N ASN A 108 10.96 0.64 -7.14
CA ASN A 108 11.21 1.42 -8.36
C ASN A 108 9.96 2.09 -8.94
N VAL A 109 8.77 1.59 -8.65
CA VAL A 109 7.51 2.10 -9.20
C VAL A 109 6.62 2.64 -8.08
N TYR A 110 6.11 1.78 -7.20
CA TYR A 110 5.07 2.18 -6.24
C TYR A 110 5.55 3.18 -5.18
N TRP A 111 6.79 3.04 -4.70
CA TRP A 111 7.40 3.95 -3.72
C TRP A 111 8.44 4.89 -4.32
N HIS A 112 8.42 5.03 -5.65
CA HIS A 112 9.23 6.03 -6.32
C HIS A 112 8.84 7.44 -5.84
N HIS A 113 9.84 8.24 -5.47
CA HIS A 113 9.64 9.54 -4.83
C HIS A 113 8.68 10.46 -5.62
N ALA A 114 8.75 10.48 -6.95
CA ALA A 114 7.85 11.30 -7.77
C ALA A 114 6.39 10.80 -7.77
N VAL A 115 6.18 9.48 -7.73
CA VAL A 115 4.84 8.88 -7.57
C VAL A 115 4.29 9.25 -6.21
N ARG A 116 5.11 9.10 -5.16
CA ARG A 116 4.75 9.48 -3.79
C ARG A 116 4.42 10.97 -3.67
N ALA A 117 5.19 11.86 -4.28
CA ALA A 117 4.93 13.29 -4.32
C ALA A 117 3.56 13.62 -4.95
N ALA A 118 3.20 12.96 -6.06
CA ALA A 118 1.88 13.12 -6.66
C ALA A 118 0.76 12.53 -5.79
N THR A 119 0.99 11.37 -5.17
CA THR A 119 0.03 10.75 -4.25
C THR A 119 -0.25 11.63 -3.03
N VAL A 120 0.78 12.24 -2.42
CA VAL A 120 0.57 13.13 -1.27
C VAL A 120 -0.22 14.37 -1.64
N LEU A 121 0.08 14.98 -2.80
CA LEU A 121 -0.69 16.13 -3.31
C LEU A 121 -2.16 15.77 -3.56
N TYR A 122 -2.40 14.65 -4.25
CA TYR A 122 -3.76 14.18 -4.51
C TYR A 122 -4.53 13.89 -3.22
N LYS A 123 -3.89 13.18 -2.27
CA LYS A 123 -4.49 12.92 -0.96
C LYS A 123 -4.84 14.20 -0.23
N ARG A 124 -3.94 15.20 -0.22
CA ARG A 124 -4.20 16.50 0.39
C ARG A 124 -5.39 17.21 -0.23
N ILE A 125 -5.51 17.22 -1.56
CA ILE A 125 -6.67 17.79 -2.24
C ILE A 125 -7.97 17.14 -1.78
N VAL A 126 -8.00 15.80 -1.71
CA VAL A 126 -9.22 15.06 -1.31
C VAL A 126 -9.52 15.21 0.18
N GLU A 127 -8.52 15.08 1.05
CA GLU A 127 -8.66 15.26 2.51
C GLU A 127 -9.19 16.66 2.82
N GLU A 128 -8.56 17.69 2.27
CA GLU A 128 -8.94 19.09 2.50
C GLU A 128 -10.32 19.40 1.92
N ALA A 129 -10.67 18.87 0.74
CA ALA A 129 -12.00 19.04 0.17
C ALA A 129 -13.10 18.43 1.04
N VAL A 130 -12.83 17.28 1.69
CA VAL A 130 -13.78 16.66 2.62
C VAL A 130 -13.87 17.47 3.92
N ASP A 131 -12.73 17.85 4.50
CA ASP A 131 -12.66 18.58 5.77
C ASP A 131 -13.29 19.98 5.66
N SER A 132 -13.14 20.66 4.52
CA SER A 132 -13.75 21.97 4.26
C SER A 132 -15.20 21.89 3.77
N GLY A 133 -15.77 20.69 3.64
CA GLY A 133 -17.16 20.48 3.19
C GLY A 133 -17.39 20.73 1.70
N LEU A 134 -16.34 20.85 0.89
CA LEU A 134 -16.47 20.87 -0.57
C LEU A 134 -16.96 19.52 -1.09
N LEU A 135 -16.55 18.43 -0.46
CA LEU A 135 -17.08 17.09 -0.69
C LEU A 135 -17.56 16.49 0.62
N VAL A 136 -18.50 15.56 0.54
CA VAL A 136 -18.80 14.66 1.65
C VAL A 136 -18.34 13.24 1.34
N ALA A 137 -17.98 12.47 2.38
CA ALA A 137 -17.29 11.19 2.22
C ALA A 137 -17.99 10.16 1.31
N HIS A 138 -19.33 10.20 1.22
CA HIS A 138 -20.07 9.28 0.34
C HIS A 138 -19.95 9.63 -1.15
N GLU A 139 -19.57 10.87 -1.49
CA GLU A 139 -19.33 11.31 -2.87
C GLU A 139 -17.99 10.80 -3.42
N LEU A 140 -17.12 10.26 -2.56
CA LEU A 140 -15.85 9.64 -3.00
C LEU A 140 -16.07 8.30 -3.70
N VAL A 141 -17.26 7.69 -3.58
CA VAL A 141 -17.57 6.38 -4.13
C VAL A 141 -18.39 6.54 -5.40
N GLY A 142 -17.84 6.08 -6.53
CA GLY A 142 -18.55 6.05 -7.81
C GLY A 142 -17.88 6.89 -8.90
N PRO A 143 -17.51 8.16 -8.65
CA PRO A 143 -16.84 8.97 -9.66
C PRO A 143 -15.52 8.37 -10.12
N THR A 144 -15.22 8.55 -11.40
CA THR A 144 -13.86 8.40 -11.93
C THR A 144 -12.93 9.48 -11.39
N ASP A 145 -11.62 9.27 -11.54
CA ASP A 145 -10.61 10.23 -11.10
C ASP A 145 -10.85 11.64 -11.68
N GLU A 146 -11.18 11.76 -12.97
CA GLU A 146 -11.43 13.07 -13.59
C GLU A 146 -12.75 13.69 -13.16
N GLU A 147 -13.82 12.89 -12.99
CA GLU A 147 -15.10 13.39 -12.48
C GLU A 147 -14.93 13.95 -11.06
N LEU A 148 -14.21 13.24 -10.20
CA LEU A 148 -13.93 13.69 -8.83
C LEU A 148 -13.11 14.99 -8.83
N LEU A 149 -12.02 15.04 -9.60
CA LEU A 149 -11.18 16.24 -9.69
C LEU A 149 -11.92 17.43 -10.31
N HIS A 150 -12.79 17.18 -11.29
CA HIS A 150 -13.64 18.20 -11.89
C HIS A 150 -14.62 18.77 -10.86
N GLU A 151 -15.29 17.90 -10.08
CA GLU A 151 -16.28 18.34 -9.10
C GLU A 151 -15.63 19.12 -7.94
N ILE A 152 -14.48 18.65 -7.43
CA ILE A 152 -13.68 19.41 -6.45
C ILE A 152 -13.32 20.77 -7.02
N SER A 153 -12.81 20.81 -8.27
CA SER A 153 -12.44 22.06 -8.94
C SER A 153 -13.63 23.01 -9.03
N ARG A 154 -14.79 22.54 -9.47
CA ARG A 154 -15.99 23.36 -9.64
C ARG A 154 -16.43 23.98 -8.31
N ARG A 155 -16.58 23.15 -7.27
CA ARG A 155 -17.00 23.62 -5.93
C ARG A 155 -15.98 24.54 -5.29
N ALA A 156 -14.69 24.28 -5.47
CA ALA A 156 -13.64 25.16 -4.97
C ALA A 156 -13.68 26.57 -5.58
N HIS A 157 -14.20 26.74 -6.80
CA HIS A 157 -14.39 28.07 -7.42
C HIS A 157 -15.67 28.77 -6.99
N GLU A 158 -16.66 28.04 -6.48
CA GLU A 158 -17.96 28.56 -6.04
C GLU A 158 -18.00 28.87 -4.54
N ALA A 159 -17.14 28.20 -3.76
CA ALA A 159 -17.06 28.37 -2.32
C ALA A 159 -16.07 29.46 -1.92
N ASP A 160 -16.39 30.16 -0.84
CA ASP A 160 -15.46 31.03 -0.14
C ASP A 160 -14.63 30.24 0.88
N GLY A 161 -13.41 30.70 1.15
CA GLY A 161 -12.54 30.17 2.22
C GLY A 161 -11.16 29.75 1.74
N GLU A 162 -10.19 29.80 2.67
CA GLU A 162 -8.77 29.57 2.37
C GLU A 162 -8.51 28.18 1.75
N ALA A 163 -9.20 27.14 2.23
CA ALA A 163 -9.08 25.79 1.70
C ALA A 163 -9.57 25.69 0.24
N ALA A 164 -10.73 26.29 -0.07
CA ALA A 164 -11.28 26.31 -1.42
C ALA A 164 -10.38 27.07 -2.38
N GLU A 165 -9.92 28.27 -1.97
CA GLU A 165 -8.97 29.07 -2.75
C GLU A 165 -7.67 28.31 -3.02
N ARG A 166 -7.09 27.68 -2.00
CA ARG A 166 -5.85 26.90 -2.11
C ARG A 166 -5.99 25.69 -3.03
N ILE A 167 -7.07 24.92 -2.90
CA ILE A 167 -7.36 23.77 -3.76
C ILE A 167 -7.53 24.23 -5.22
N GLY A 168 -8.38 25.23 -5.46
CA GLY A 168 -8.76 25.69 -6.79
C GLY A 168 -7.62 26.38 -7.54
N THR A 169 -6.83 27.22 -6.86
CA THR A 169 -5.81 28.07 -7.51
C THR A 169 -4.40 27.48 -7.49
N ARG A 170 -4.05 26.70 -6.46
CA ARG A 170 -2.69 26.15 -6.29
C ARG A 170 -2.64 24.65 -6.54
N TRP A 171 -3.32 23.85 -5.72
CA TRP A 171 -3.06 22.41 -5.65
C TRP A 171 -3.58 21.62 -6.85
N LEU A 172 -4.82 21.86 -7.30
CA LEU A 172 -5.37 21.21 -8.49
C LEU A 172 -4.59 21.57 -9.77
N PRO A 173 -4.30 22.87 -10.04
CA PRO A 173 -3.43 23.24 -11.16
C PRO A 173 -2.03 22.63 -11.05
N ALA A 174 -1.47 22.55 -9.84
CA ALA A 174 -0.16 21.95 -9.62
C ALA A 174 -0.16 20.45 -9.94
N LEU A 175 -1.21 19.71 -9.54
CA LEU A 175 -1.35 18.30 -9.88
C LEU A 175 -1.43 18.10 -11.40
N ARG A 176 -2.33 18.84 -12.07
CA ARG A 176 -2.54 18.76 -13.53
C ARG A 176 -1.29 19.11 -14.34
N GLN A 177 -0.50 20.08 -13.86
CA GLN A 177 0.73 20.54 -14.52
C GLN A 177 1.99 19.84 -14.00
N ARG A 178 1.85 18.82 -13.15
CA ARG A 178 2.97 18.08 -12.54
C ARG A 178 3.95 18.97 -11.77
N ARG A 179 3.47 20.05 -11.16
CA ARG A 179 4.22 20.86 -10.17
C ARG A 179 4.13 20.18 -8.80
N LEU A 180 4.86 19.09 -8.65
CA LEU A 180 4.76 18.23 -7.46
C LEU A 180 5.49 18.82 -6.24
N PRO A 181 5.03 18.50 -5.01
CA PRO A 181 5.74 18.82 -3.78
C PRO A 181 7.21 18.40 -3.83
N LYS A 182 8.08 19.25 -3.28
CA LYS A 182 9.53 19.04 -3.22
C LYS A 182 9.86 18.12 -2.06
N ARG A 183 10.84 17.25 -2.27
CA ARG A 183 11.35 16.35 -1.23
C ARG A 183 12.37 17.13 -0.39
N ALA A 184 11.95 17.60 0.78
CA ALA A 184 12.78 18.35 1.72
C ALA A 184 13.68 17.43 2.57
N LEU A 185 13.25 16.20 2.81
CA LEU A 185 14.02 15.18 3.53
C LEU A 185 13.77 13.78 2.95
N GLU A 186 14.78 12.93 2.99
CA GLU A 186 14.70 11.50 2.67
C GLU A 186 15.56 10.72 3.67
N LEU A 187 14.96 9.77 4.39
CA LEU A 187 15.63 8.87 5.34
C LEU A 187 15.36 7.42 4.95
N ASN A 188 16.43 6.65 4.78
CA ASN A 188 16.38 5.23 4.46
C ASN A 188 16.49 4.37 5.74
N ALA A 189 16.48 3.04 5.58
CA ALA A 189 16.57 2.11 6.70
C ALA A 189 17.85 2.30 7.56
N ALA A 190 18.98 2.67 6.95
CA ALA A 190 20.23 2.91 7.66
C ALA A 190 20.14 4.16 8.56
N ASP A 191 19.52 5.22 8.06
CA ASP A 191 19.32 6.47 8.82
C ASP A 191 18.38 6.28 10.02
N LEU A 192 17.46 5.31 9.93
CA LEU A 192 16.49 4.95 10.97
C LEU A 192 16.99 3.83 11.90
N THR A 193 18.25 3.40 11.77
CA THR A 193 18.80 2.29 12.57
C THR A 193 18.69 2.57 14.06
N GLY A 194 18.22 1.59 14.83
CA GLY A 194 18.07 1.70 16.30
C GLY A 194 16.85 2.49 16.77
N ARG A 195 15.99 2.91 15.84
CA ARG A 195 14.77 3.67 16.13
C ARG A 195 13.54 2.95 15.62
N GLN A 196 12.46 3.03 16.38
CA GLN A 196 11.16 2.57 15.96
C GLN A 196 10.34 3.78 15.49
N VAL A 197 10.08 3.85 14.19
CA VAL A 197 9.11 4.83 13.65
C VAL A 197 7.73 4.47 14.16
N GLU A 198 7.03 5.45 14.72
CA GLU A 198 5.71 5.22 15.30
C GLU A 198 4.69 4.79 14.25
N ASP A 199 3.78 3.88 14.61
CA ASP A 199 2.84 3.27 13.65
C ASP A 199 1.90 4.30 13.00
N TRP A 200 1.59 5.41 13.70
CA TRP A 200 0.74 6.47 13.17
C TRP A 200 1.37 7.24 12.01
N VAL A 201 2.70 7.20 11.85
CA VAL A 201 3.39 7.91 10.76
C VAL A 201 2.97 7.34 9.40
N ALA A 202 2.63 6.06 9.36
CA ALA A 202 2.18 5.36 8.17
C ALA A 202 0.67 5.49 7.90
N SER A 203 -0.13 5.97 8.85
CA SER A 203 -1.58 6.15 8.70
C SER A 203 -1.95 7.60 8.38
N SER A 204 -3.15 7.83 7.83
CA SER A 204 -3.78 9.17 7.84
C SER A 204 -4.50 9.30 9.18
N SER A 205 -4.06 10.20 10.05
CA SER A 205 -4.66 10.43 11.37
C SER A 205 -4.63 11.93 11.73
N PRO A 206 -5.57 12.41 12.57
CA PRO A 206 -5.55 13.81 13.03
C PRO A 206 -4.25 14.17 13.76
N HIS A 207 -3.67 13.21 14.51
CA HIS A 207 -2.39 13.41 15.19
C HIS A 207 -1.25 13.67 14.20
N LYS A 208 -1.17 12.88 13.13
CA LYS A 208 -0.20 13.09 12.06
C LYS A 208 -0.38 14.46 11.41
N ARG A 209 -1.62 14.84 11.12
CA ARG A 209 -1.95 16.13 10.49
C ARG A 209 -1.50 17.31 11.36
N ALA A 210 -1.74 17.25 12.68
CA ALA A 210 -1.28 18.28 13.60
C ALA A 210 0.25 18.43 13.61
N ILE A 211 1.00 17.33 13.60
CA ILE A 211 2.48 17.37 13.53
C ILE A 211 2.97 17.95 12.20
N GLU A 212 2.30 17.61 11.09
CA GLU A 212 2.61 18.16 9.77
C GLU A 212 2.32 19.65 9.68
N ASP A 213 1.22 20.12 10.28
CA ASP A 213 0.83 21.52 10.29
C ASP A 213 1.75 22.35 11.21
N ASP A 214 2.13 21.85 12.39
CA ASP A 214 3.13 22.47 13.26
C ASP A 214 4.48 22.61 12.54
N LEU A 215 4.90 21.57 11.81
CA LEU A 215 6.13 21.60 11.01
C LEU A 215 6.04 22.57 9.83
N ALA A 216 4.84 22.74 9.24
CA ALA A 216 4.64 23.75 8.21
C ALA A 216 4.88 25.16 8.76
N LEU A 217 4.32 25.46 9.94
CA LEU A 217 4.51 26.75 10.60
C LEU A 217 5.99 27.01 10.95
N ASP A 218 6.70 26.00 11.45
CA ASP A 218 8.15 26.08 11.72
C ASP A 218 8.98 26.39 10.45
N LEU A 219 8.47 26.04 9.27
CA LEU A 219 9.13 26.22 7.97
C LEU A 219 8.62 27.44 7.17
N ASP A 220 7.83 28.30 7.80
CA ASP A 220 7.17 29.44 7.14
C ASP A 220 6.37 28.98 5.91
N LEU A 221 5.53 27.97 6.13
CA LEU A 221 4.58 27.39 5.19
C LEU A 221 3.18 27.35 5.82
N GLU A 222 2.16 27.25 4.98
CA GLU A 222 0.79 27.12 5.48
C GLU A 222 0.50 25.70 6.00
N PRO A 223 -0.39 25.54 6.99
CA PRO A 223 -0.94 24.24 7.36
C PRO A 223 -1.42 23.47 6.12
N GLY A 224 -1.06 22.19 6.03
CA GLY A 224 -1.30 21.32 4.87
C GLY A 224 -0.19 21.27 3.83
N GLU A 225 0.76 22.21 3.84
CA GLU A 225 1.85 22.28 2.84
C GLU A 225 3.10 21.46 3.19
N VAL A 226 3.05 20.74 4.31
CA VAL A 226 4.04 19.72 4.67
C VAL A 226 3.37 18.36 4.80
N VAL A 227 4.05 17.32 4.30
CA VAL A 227 3.56 15.94 4.38
C VAL A 227 4.71 15.00 4.73
N ILE A 228 4.53 14.24 5.80
CA ILE A 228 5.41 13.15 6.20
C ILE A 228 4.90 11.88 5.51
N ASP A 229 5.66 11.37 4.55
CA ASP A 229 5.34 10.15 3.82
C ASP A 229 6.22 9.00 4.27
N PHE A 230 5.63 7.99 4.91
CA PHE A 230 6.30 6.74 5.20
C PHE A 230 5.44 5.57 4.78
N PRO A 231 5.71 4.95 3.61
CA PRO A 231 4.85 3.93 3.08
C PRO A 231 4.86 2.66 3.97
N SER A 232 3.68 2.04 4.10
CA SER A 232 3.51 0.77 4.80
C SER A 232 2.57 -0.16 4.03
N LYS A 233 3.05 -1.36 3.71
CA LYS A 233 2.25 -2.50 3.24
C LYS A 233 2.90 -3.82 3.72
N LYS A 234 2.94 -4.05 5.05
CA LYS A 234 3.61 -5.24 5.65
C LYS A 234 3.16 -6.56 5.00
N ALA A 235 1.84 -6.74 4.81
CA ALA A 235 1.26 -7.95 4.22
C ALA A 235 1.70 -8.25 2.77
N MET A 236 2.23 -7.26 2.05
CA MET A 236 2.66 -7.42 0.65
C MET A 236 3.85 -8.38 0.48
N PHE A 237 4.78 -8.33 1.43
CA PHE A 237 6.02 -9.11 1.45
C PHE A 237 5.90 -10.38 2.29
N GLN A 238 4.86 -10.48 3.13
CA GLN A 238 4.65 -11.65 3.97
C GLN A 238 4.42 -12.88 3.10
N LEU A 239 5.24 -13.89 3.37
CA LEU A 239 5.08 -15.24 2.85
C LEU A 239 4.59 -16.07 4.04
N ASN A 240 3.28 -16.28 4.11
CA ASN A 240 2.62 -17.20 5.04
C ASN A 240 1.85 -18.23 4.21
N VAL A 241 2.54 -19.27 3.77
CA VAL A 241 2.04 -20.23 2.78
C VAL A 241 2.42 -21.64 3.20
N LEU A 242 1.52 -22.61 3.02
CA LEU A 242 1.84 -24.02 3.20
C LEU A 242 2.72 -24.53 2.06
N VAL A 243 3.78 -25.26 2.40
CA VAL A 243 4.68 -25.90 1.44
C VAL A 243 4.66 -27.40 1.68
N GLU A 244 4.35 -28.17 0.64
CA GLU A 244 4.52 -29.62 0.65
C GLU A 244 5.89 -29.99 0.10
N ARG A 245 6.69 -30.65 0.94
CA ARG A 245 8.04 -31.13 0.65
C ARG A 245 8.03 -32.39 -0.22
N ARG A 246 9.17 -32.70 -0.83
CA ARG A 246 9.35 -33.95 -1.60
C ARG A 246 9.14 -35.23 -0.79
N ASP A 247 9.35 -35.18 0.52
CA ASP A 247 9.10 -36.30 1.44
C ASP A 247 7.62 -36.38 1.90
N GLY A 248 6.75 -35.50 1.40
CA GLY A 248 5.33 -35.43 1.75
C GLY A 248 5.04 -34.63 3.01
N GLN A 249 6.04 -34.09 3.70
CA GLN A 249 5.80 -33.23 4.86
C GLN A 249 5.21 -31.89 4.43
N ILE A 250 4.15 -31.47 5.11
CA ILE A 250 3.54 -30.14 4.93
C ILE A 250 4.04 -29.24 6.05
N GLN A 251 4.58 -28.09 5.68
CA GLN A 251 5.11 -27.11 6.63
C GLN A 251 4.66 -25.71 6.24
N ARG A 252 4.33 -24.88 7.22
CA ARG A 252 4.01 -23.47 7.00
C ARG A 252 5.29 -22.67 6.86
N LEU A 253 5.47 -22.02 5.71
CA LEU A 253 6.50 -21.00 5.54
C LEU A 253 6.02 -19.76 6.31
N GLY A 254 6.39 -19.64 7.59
CA GLY A 254 6.08 -18.50 8.46
C GLY A 254 7.34 -17.72 8.85
N LEU A 255 7.26 -16.78 9.80
CA LEU A 255 8.37 -15.89 10.17
C LEU A 255 9.69 -16.58 10.53
N GLY A 256 9.65 -17.83 11.00
CA GLY A 256 10.84 -18.64 11.32
C GLY A 256 11.57 -19.24 10.12
N GLY A 257 11.08 -19.05 8.90
CA GLY A 257 11.63 -19.68 7.70
C GLY A 257 11.37 -21.19 7.66
N LEU A 258 11.94 -21.86 6.65
CA LEU A 258 11.93 -23.30 6.54
C LEU A 258 13.34 -23.81 6.20
N PRO A 259 13.96 -24.67 7.02
CA PRO A 259 15.29 -25.21 6.76
C PRO A 259 15.38 -25.86 5.37
N GLY A 260 16.47 -25.60 4.64
CA GLY A 260 16.69 -26.14 3.29
C GLY A 260 15.98 -25.39 2.16
N LEU A 261 15.17 -24.37 2.47
CA LEU A 261 14.75 -23.34 1.51
C LEU A 261 15.57 -22.07 1.77
N LEU A 262 15.61 -21.14 0.80
CA LEU A 262 16.01 -19.77 1.11
C LEU A 262 15.14 -19.29 2.29
N ASP A 263 15.75 -18.64 3.28
CA ASP A 263 15.05 -18.05 4.43
C ASP A 263 14.20 -16.85 3.97
N LEU A 264 13.20 -17.18 3.16
CA LEU A 264 12.36 -16.27 2.40
C LEU A 264 11.60 -15.30 3.29
N PRO A 265 11.08 -15.71 4.46
CA PRO A 265 10.40 -14.80 5.38
C PRO A 265 11.34 -13.74 5.94
N ARG A 266 12.54 -14.12 6.40
CA ARG A 266 13.54 -13.14 6.86
C ARG A 266 14.06 -12.27 5.74
N LEU A 267 14.28 -12.83 4.54
CA LEU A 267 14.65 -12.06 3.36
C LEU A 267 13.55 -11.05 3.00
N ALA A 268 12.29 -11.48 3.01
CA ALA A 268 11.14 -10.64 2.72
C ALA A 268 11.02 -9.46 3.69
N ASP A 269 11.25 -9.69 4.98
CA ASP A 269 11.23 -8.64 6.00
C ASP A 269 12.38 -7.63 5.77
N ASN A 270 13.59 -8.12 5.51
CA ASN A 270 14.73 -7.26 5.18
C ASN A 270 14.50 -6.44 3.90
N LEU A 271 13.94 -7.06 2.86
CA LEU A 271 13.59 -6.39 1.60
C LEU A 271 12.51 -5.33 1.83
N TYR A 272 11.49 -5.64 2.65
CA TYR A 272 10.45 -4.68 3.02
C TYR A 272 11.03 -3.48 3.78
N MET A 273 11.84 -3.72 4.82
CA MET A 273 12.47 -2.66 5.60
C MET A 273 13.40 -1.80 4.74
N THR A 274 14.17 -2.42 3.85
CA THR A 274 15.09 -1.72 2.94
C THR A 274 14.37 -0.92 1.86
N ALA A 275 13.21 -1.39 1.38
CA ALA A 275 12.44 -0.69 0.36
C ALA A 275 11.73 0.56 0.90
N ARG A 276 11.47 0.62 2.21
CA ARG A 276 10.81 1.75 2.84
C ARG A 276 11.77 2.92 2.99
N VAL A 277 11.29 4.08 2.59
CA VAL A 277 12.00 5.33 2.69
C VAL A 277 11.04 6.35 3.27
N LEU A 278 11.41 6.96 4.38
CA LEU A 278 10.67 8.05 4.98
C LEU A 278 11.02 9.34 4.24
N ARG A 279 10.01 10.14 3.92
CA ARG A 279 10.17 11.39 3.20
C ARG A 279 9.38 12.49 3.87
N VAL A 280 9.92 13.70 3.82
CA VAL A 280 9.15 14.91 4.10
C VAL A 280 9.03 15.67 2.79
N PHE A 281 7.79 15.88 2.37
CA PHE A 281 7.45 16.69 1.20
C PHE A 281 6.98 18.07 1.65
N THR A 282 7.44 19.09 0.95
CA THR A 282 7.08 20.50 1.15
C THR A 282 6.55 21.05 -0.18
N PHE A 283 5.44 21.79 -0.16
CA PHE A 283 4.83 22.26 -1.40
C PHE A 283 5.65 23.37 -2.07
N GLU A 284 6.39 24.12 -1.26
CA GLU A 284 7.49 24.96 -1.71
C GLU A 284 8.84 24.34 -1.39
N GLN A 285 9.91 24.85 -1.98
CA GLN A 285 11.25 24.39 -1.65
C GLN A 285 11.64 24.88 -0.25
N ARG A 286 11.84 23.93 0.67
CA ARG A 286 12.38 24.13 2.01
C ARG A 286 13.41 23.04 2.31
N THR A 287 14.23 23.26 3.33
CA THR A 287 15.17 22.26 3.86
C THR A 287 14.78 21.93 5.28
N VAL A 288 14.78 20.64 5.60
CA VAL A 288 14.36 20.12 6.90
C VAL A 288 15.51 19.34 7.51
N MET A 289 15.79 19.58 8.79
CA MET A 289 16.83 18.85 9.51
C MET A 289 16.32 17.47 9.91
N ALA A 290 17.12 16.43 9.66
CA ALA A 290 16.74 15.05 9.95
C ALA A 290 16.44 14.83 11.44
N ASP A 291 17.25 15.40 12.33
CA ASP A 291 17.13 15.19 13.78
C ASP A 291 15.80 15.71 14.33
N ASP A 292 15.31 16.86 13.84
CA ASP A 292 14.03 17.44 14.26
C ASP A 292 12.86 16.51 13.91
N ILE A 293 12.89 15.94 12.70
CA ILE A 293 11.87 14.99 12.25
C ILE A 293 11.95 13.71 13.05
N ILE A 294 13.15 13.14 13.17
CA ILE A 294 13.37 11.89 13.89
C ILE A 294 12.89 12.01 15.35
N ALA A 295 13.16 13.13 16.02
CA ALA A 295 12.71 13.36 17.40
C ALA A 295 11.19 13.40 17.55
N ARG A 296 10.46 13.88 16.52
CA ARG A 296 8.99 13.97 16.52
C ARG A 296 8.28 12.66 16.18
N ILE A 297 8.94 11.74 15.45
CA ILE A 297 8.25 10.59 14.84
C ILE A 297 8.79 9.22 15.26
N THR A 298 9.85 9.18 16.06
CA THR A 298 10.48 7.92 16.49
C THR A 298 10.56 7.80 18.00
N ARG A 299 10.52 6.55 18.48
CA ARG A 299 10.86 6.21 19.86
C ARG A 299 12.18 5.42 19.88
N PRO A 300 12.95 5.47 20.98
CA PRO A 300 14.06 4.54 21.18
C PRO A 300 13.54 3.10 21.08
N ASN A 301 14.29 2.20 20.44
CA ASN A 301 13.96 0.79 20.51
C ASN A 301 13.98 0.36 21.98
N SER A 302 12.86 -0.16 22.48
CA SER A 302 12.84 -0.87 23.76
C SER A 302 13.82 -2.03 23.65
N THR A 303 14.96 -1.95 24.35
CA THR A 303 15.88 -3.07 24.47
C THR A 303 15.15 -4.25 25.10
N ALA A 304 14.97 -5.32 24.32
CA ALA A 304 14.66 -6.66 24.79
C ALA A 304 15.63 -7.63 24.11
#